data_AF-A0A6J5CYU9-F1
#
_entry.id   AF-A0A6J5CYU9-F1
#
_cell.length_a   1.000
_cell.length_b   1.000
_cell.length_c   1.000
_cell.angle_alpha   90.00
_cell.angle_beta   90.00
_cell.angle_gamma   90.00
#
_symmetry.space_group_name_H-M   'P 1'
#
loop_
_entity.id
_entity.type
_entity.pdbx_description
1 polymer ?
#
loop_
_entity_poly.entity_id
_entity_poly.type
_entity_poly.pdbx_seq_one_letter_code
_entity_poly.pdbx_strand_id
1 'polypeptide(L)'
;MTFTPQTRKHLGHDDQARDWLDETIGNVVLDRPVSNPSYTKTDGENSGPLKHYVPYNWIMKNIADNYVIGVTRRQAVANVSGLLHRIGRPALGLPTDPADFDTSIRDSVYAICDWEENLFKSSSSGDARGTRLDVPNDPGVLARVGQAQASLGDLANRPLQ
;
A
#
# COMPACT_ATOMS: atom_id res chain seq x y z
N MET A 1 0.27 6.98 22.18
CA MET A 1 -0.56 7.91 21.39
C MET A 1 -1.81 7.19 20.97
N THR A 2 -2.97 7.74 21.33
CA THR A 2 -4.29 7.20 21.04
C THR A 2 -4.71 7.67 19.65
N PHE A 3 -4.90 6.72 18.73
CA PHE A 3 -5.47 7.01 17.41
C PHE A 3 -6.91 7.46 17.61
N THR A 4 -7.20 8.72 17.26
CA THR A 4 -8.57 9.25 17.25
C THR A 4 -9.07 9.17 15.82
N PRO A 5 -10.22 8.53 15.55
CA PRO A 5 -10.76 8.43 14.20
C PRO A 5 -11.22 9.82 13.76
N GLN A 6 -10.54 10.40 12.77
CA GLN A 6 -10.98 11.62 12.11
C GLN A 6 -11.30 11.32 10.65
N THR A 7 -12.57 11.43 10.31
CA THR A 7 -13.13 11.45 8.96
C THR A 7 -12.65 12.70 8.22
N ARG A 8 -11.85 12.49 7.16
CA ARG A 8 -11.50 13.39 6.03
C ARG A 8 -11.05 14.82 6.36
N LYS A 9 -9.84 15.19 5.93
CA LYS A 9 -9.55 16.58 5.54
C LYS A 9 -8.69 16.60 4.28
N HIS A 10 -9.38 16.68 3.15
CA HIS A 10 -8.99 17.39 1.93
C HIS A 10 -7.55 17.17 1.45
N LEU A 11 -7.41 16.33 0.42
CA LEU A 11 -6.20 16.26 -0.42
C LEU A 11 -6.03 17.54 -1.29
N GLY A 12 -6.87 18.56 -1.09
CA GLY A 12 -6.81 19.83 -1.78
C GLY A 12 -7.84 20.87 -1.31
N HIS A 13 -7.54 22.15 -1.51
CA HIS A 13 -8.29 23.35 -1.12
C HIS A 13 -9.57 23.60 -1.91
N ASP A 14 -9.81 22.92 -3.06
CA ASP A 14 -10.91 23.29 -3.95
C ASP A 14 -11.62 22.09 -4.60
N ASP A 15 -12.31 21.29 -3.79
CA ASP A 15 -13.13 20.15 -4.24
C ASP A 15 -14.36 20.56 -5.10
N GLN A 16 -14.54 21.87 -5.38
CA GLN A 16 -15.60 22.42 -6.26
C GLN A 16 -15.05 23.11 -7.53
N ALA A 17 -13.73 23.20 -7.71
CA ALA A 17 -13.12 23.83 -8.88
C ALA A 17 -13.13 22.91 -10.11
N ARG A 18 -13.27 23.50 -11.31
CA ARG A 18 -13.14 22.77 -12.59
C ARG A 18 -11.77 22.09 -12.78
N ASP A 19 -10.74 22.57 -12.08
CA ASP A 19 -9.34 22.16 -12.28
C ASP A 19 -8.80 21.30 -11.13
N TRP A 20 -9.68 20.67 -10.33
CA TRP A 20 -9.30 19.88 -9.15
C TRP A 20 -8.29 18.74 -9.45
N LEU A 21 -8.25 18.24 -10.68
CA LEU A 21 -7.26 17.24 -11.12
C LEU A 21 -5.83 17.78 -11.17
N ASP A 22 -5.66 19.09 -11.37
CA ASP A 22 -4.37 19.75 -11.53
C ASP A 22 -3.89 20.41 -10.23
N GLU A 23 -4.66 20.24 -9.15
CA GLU A 23 -4.24 20.63 -7.80
C GLU A 23 -3.21 19.65 -7.22
N THR A 24 -2.22 20.22 -6.54
CA THR A 24 -1.14 19.51 -5.87
C THR A 24 -1.57 18.96 -4.51
N ILE A 25 -1.25 17.70 -4.26
CA ILE A 25 -1.62 16.98 -3.05
C ILE A 25 -0.65 17.31 -1.91
N GLY A 26 -1.19 17.86 -0.82
CA GLY A 26 -0.39 18.25 0.35
C GLY A 26 -0.19 17.16 1.41
N ASN A 27 -1.20 16.35 1.70
CA ASN A 27 -1.17 15.36 2.80
C ASN A 27 -2.11 14.19 2.55
N VAL A 28 -1.72 12.97 2.93
CA VAL A 28 -2.51 11.75 2.72
C VAL A 28 -2.81 11.06 4.06
N VAL A 29 -4.06 10.63 4.26
CA VAL A 29 -4.48 9.75 5.37
C VAL A 29 -5.04 8.46 4.79
N LEU A 30 -4.49 7.31 5.19
CA LEU A 30 -4.88 6.00 4.68
C LEU A 30 -5.24 5.08 5.85
N ASP A 31 -6.49 4.61 5.88
CA ASP A 31 -7.02 3.69 6.89
C ASP A 31 -7.41 2.34 6.27
N ARG A 32 -6.76 1.26 6.70
CA ARG A 32 -6.89 -0.07 6.10
C ARG A 32 -8.23 -0.77 6.40
N PRO A 33 -8.98 -1.24 5.40
CA PRO A 33 -10.03 -2.24 5.53
C PRO A 33 -9.47 -3.67 5.53
N VAL A 34 -10.28 -4.62 5.99
CA VAL A 34 -9.89 -6.02 6.21
C VAL A 34 -9.50 -6.72 4.88
N SER A 35 -8.42 -7.49 4.94
CA SER A 35 -7.54 -8.00 3.86
C SER A 35 -8.15 -8.68 2.61
N ASN A 36 -7.32 -8.85 1.58
CA ASN A 36 -7.59 -9.59 0.33
C ASN A 36 -7.99 -11.09 0.53
N PRO A 37 -9.13 -11.54 -0.01
CA PRO A 37 -9.62 -12.91 0.13
C PRO A 37 -9.01 -13.95 -0.83
N SER A 38 -8.13 -13.57 -1.76
CA SER A 38 -7.75 -14.45 -2.90
C SER A 38 -6.38 -15.17 -2.82
N TYR A 39 -5.68 -15.12 -1.68
CA TYR A 39 -4.35 -15.76 -1.55
C TYR A 39 -4.42 -17.28 -1.32
N THR A 40 -3.95 -18.06 -2.31
CA THR A 40 -4.01 -19.54 -2.31
C THR A 40 -2.66 -20.24 -2.13
N LYS A 41 -1.53 -19.51 -2.19
CA LYS A 41 -0.19 -20.09 -1.95
C LYS A 41 -0.04 -20.61 -0.51
N THR A 42 0.78 -21.65 -0.36
CA THR A 42 1.03 -22.36 0.90
C THR A 42 2.50 -22.25 1.27
N ASP A 43 2.84 -21.28 2.11
CA ASP A 43 4.22 -20.90 2.38
C ASP A 43 4.65 -21.30 3.80
N GLY A 44 5.04 -22.57 3.99
CA GLY A 44 5.38 -23.12 5.31
C GLY A 44 4.21 -23.90 5.91
N GLU A 45 4.17 -24.06 7.24
CA GLU A 45 2.96 -24.56 7.90
C GLU A 45 1.77 -23.66 7.53
N ASN A 46 0.72 -24.22 6.91
CA ASN A 46 -0.54 -23.53 6.59
C ASN A 46 -1.36 -23.14 7.84
N SER A 47 -0.76 -23.21 9.02
CA SER A 47 -1.36 -22.82 10.29
C SER A 47 -1.10 -21.33 10.52
N GLY A 48 -2.17 -20.56 10.75
CA GLY A 48 -2.06 -19.15 11.17
C GLY A 48 -2.56 -18.10 10.17
N PRO A 49 -2.57 -16.83 10.59
CA PRO A 49 -3.10 -15.72 9.80
C PRO A 49 -2.16 -15.36 8.63
N LEU A 50 -2.75 -14.81 7.57
CA LEU A 50 -2.04 -14.20 6.44
C LEU A 50 -1.15 -13.04 6.91
N LYS A 51 0.08 -12.98 6.42
CA LYS A 51 1.10 -11.97 6.81
C LYS A 51 1.75 -11.33 5.59
N HIS A 52 2.40 -10.18 5.78
CA HIS A 52 3.06 -9.42 4.74
C HIS A 52 4.59 -9.55 4.82
N TYR A 53 5.25 -9.81 3.69
CA TYR A 53 6.71 -9.86 3.60
C TYR A 53 7.35 -8.51 3.89
N VAL A 54 6.76 -7.44 3.36
CA VAL A 54 7.11 -6.05 3.64
C VAL A 54 5.98 -5.42 4.46
N PRO A 55 6.30 -4.76 5.59
CA PRO A 55 5.30 -4.07 6.41
C PRO A 55 4.44 -3.09 5.61
N TYR A 56 3.15 -3.13 5.91
CA TYR A 56 2.14 -2.33 5.25
C TYR A 56 2.45 -0.83 5.27
N ASN A 57 2.83 -0.31 6.43
CA ASN A 57 3.18 1.10 6.61
C ASN A 57 4.39 1.54 5.78
N TRP A 58 5.32 0.65 5.46
CA TRP A 58 6.49 0.96 4.64
C TRP A 58 6.07 1.19 3.19
N ILE A 59 5.25 0.29 2.65
CA ILE A 59 4.67 0.41 1.31
C ILE A 59 3.80 1.67 1.23
N MET A 60 2.92 1.88 2.19
CA MET A 60 2.06 3.06 2.23
C MET A 60 2.84 4.36 2.24
N LYS A 61 3.83 4.45 3.14
CA LYS A 61 4.68 5.64 3.25
C LYS A 61 5.44 5.88 1.95
N ASN A 62 5.98 4.83 1.35
CA ASN A 62 6.67 4.95 0.07
C ASN A 62 5.76 5.49 -1.03
N ILE A 63 4.56 4.91 -1.17
CA ILE A 63 3.58 5.36 -2.15
C ILE A 63 3.21 6.82 -1.91
N ALA A 64 2.89 7.18 -0.66
CA ALA A 64 2.52 8.53 -0.27
C ALA A 64 3.65 9.53 -0.61
N ASP A 65 4.87 9.28 -0.14
CA ASP A 65 5.98 10.23 -0.27
C ASP A 65 6.49 10.39 -1.70
N ASN A 66 6.48 9.33 -2.51
CA ASN A 66 7.17 9.33 -3.80
C ASN A 66 6.23 9.43 -5.01
N TYR A 67 4.94 9.13 -4.83
CA TYR A 67 4.01 9.03 -5.95
C TYR A 67 2.74 9.87 -5.79
N VAL A 68 2.42 10.34 -4.58
CA VAL A 68 1.18 11.05 -4.28
C VAL A 68 1.42 12.46 -3.75
N ILE A 69 2.22 12.63 -2.70
CA ILE A 69 2.46 13.94 -2.08
C ILE A 69 3.34 14.81 -2.99
N GLY A 70 3.00 16.08 -3.10
CA GLY A 70 3.77 17.07 -3.87
C GLY A 70 3.57 17.00 -5.39
N VAL A 71 2.69 16.11 -5.88
CA VAL A 71 2.30 16.03 -7.29
C VAL A 71 0.82 16.35 -7.46
N THR A 72 0.39 16.63 -8.69
CA THR A 72 -1.04 16.85 -8.98
C THR A 72 -1.83 15.56 -8.89
N ARG A 73 -3.14 15.63 -8.66
CA ARG A 73 -4.00 14.43 -8.67
C ARG A 73 -3.91 13.66 -10.00
N ARG A 74 -3.82 14.36 -11.13
CA ARG A 74 -3.60 13.76 -12.45
C ARG A 74 -2.27 12.99 -12.52
N GLN A 75 -1.20 13.57 -12.00
CA GLN A 75 0.11 12.91 -11.93
C GLN A 75 0.08 11.71 -10.99
N ALA A 76 -0.57 11.82 -9.83
CA ALA A 76 -0.74 10.72 -8.89
C ALA A 76 -1.47 9.52 -9.53
N VAL A 77 -2.55 9.75 -10.29
CA VAL A 77 -3.25 8.69 -11.04
C VAL A 77 -2.32 7.99 -12.03
N ALA A 78 -1.54 8.75 -12.79
CA ALA A 78 -0.58 8.18 -13.75
C ALA A 78 0.53 7.38 -13.05
N ASN A 79 1.08 7.92 -11.97
CA ASN A 79 2.13 7.30 -11.17
C ASN A 79 1.66 5.97 -10.55
N VAL A 80 0.51 5.98 -9.88
CA VAL A 80 -0.07 4.79 -9.24
C VAL A 80 -0.49 3.75 -10.28
N SER A 81 -1.01 4.18 -11.44
CA SER A 81 -1.28 3.27 -12.56
C SER A 81 -0.02 2.55 -13.05
N GLY A 82 1.12 3.25 -13.09
CA GLY A 82 2.41 2.65 -13.40
C GLY A 82 2.81 1.57 -12.39
N LEU A 83 2.55 1.80 -11.10
CA LEU A 83 2.79 0.81 -10.04
C LEU A 83 1.88 -0.41 -10.19
N LEU A 84 0.58 -0.21 -10.41
CA LEU A 84 -0.39 -1.30 -10.63
C LEU A 84 0.01 -2.16 -11.83
N HIS A 85 0.45 -1.53 -12.92
CA HIS A 85 0.89 -2.25 -14.11
C HIS A 85 2.09 -3.16 -13.84
N ARG A 86 3.07 -2.71 -13.03
CA ARG A 86 4.24 -3.53 -12.64
C ARG A 86 3.84 -4.81 -11.92
N ILE A 87 2.74 -4.79 -11.19
CA ILE A 87 2.23 -5.94 -10.43
C ILE A 87 1.10 -6.69 -11.16
N GLY A 88 0.94 -6.46 -12.47
CA GLY A 88 -0.07 -7.14 -13.30
C GLY A 88 -1.51 -6.74 -12.97
N ARG A 89 -1.72 -5.60 -12.31
CA ARG A 89 -3.06 -5.06 -12.01
C ARG A 89 -3.46 -4.02 -13.06
N PRO A 90 -4.77 -3.84 -13.31
CA PRO A 90 -5.26 -2.81 -14.23
C PRO A 90 -4.82 -1.41 -13.79
N ALA A 91 -4.53 -0.54 -14.76
CA ALA A 91 -4.33 0.88 -14.51
C ALA A 91 -5.61 1.54 -13.98
N LEU A 92 -5.44 2.66 -13.28
CA LEU A 92 -6.58 3.46 -12.83
C LEU A 92 -7.26 4.15 -14.02
N GLY A 93 -8.58 4.22 -13.97
CA GLY A 93 -9.34 5.16 -14.80
C GLY A 93 -9.07 6.60 -14.35
N LEU A 94 -9.31 7.56 -15.23
CA LEU A 94 -9.31 8.96 -14.83
C LEU A 94 -10.55 9.21 -13.95
N PRO A 95 -10.39 9.68 -12.70
CA PRO A 95 -11.51 9.83 -11.79
C PRO A 95 -12.42 11.00 -12.21
N THR A 96 -13.72 10.84 -12.01
CA THR A 96 -14.73 11.83 -12.44
C THR A 96 -14.97 12.93 -11.42
N ASP A 97 -14.63 12.67 -10.15
CA ASP A 97 -14.76 13.62 -9.05
C ASP A 97 -13.73 13.33 -7.93
N PRO A 98 -13.55 14.26 -6.96
CA PRO A 98 -12.57 14.07 -5.88
C PRO A 98 -12.80 12.84 -4.99
N ALA A 99 -14.05 12.40 -4.80
CA ALA A 99 -14.32 11.22 -3.96
C ALA A 99 -13.95 9.92 -4.68
N ASP A 100 -14.16 9.86 -5.99
CA ASP A 100 -13.68 8.77 -6.84
C ASP A 100 -12.14 8.72 -6.89
N PHE A 101 -11.47 9.87 -6.96
CA PHE A 101 -10.01 9.94 -6.83
C PHE A 101 -9.53 9.36 -5.48
N ASP A 102 -10.09 9.82 -4.36
CA ASP A 102 -9.69 9.34 -3.03
C ASP A 102 -9.88 7.82 -2.90
N THR A 103 -11.01 7.32 -3.41
CA THR A 103 -11.36 5.89 -3.38
C THR A 103 -10.40 5.07 -4.25
N SER A 104 -10.16 5.51 -5.48
CA SER A 104 -9.30 4.80 -6.43
C SER A 104 -7.84 4.73 -5.98
N ILE A 105 -7.28 5.83 -5.43
CA ILE A 105 -5.93 5.83 -4.86
C ILE A 105 -5.85 4.88 -3.66
N ARG A 106 -6.81 4.98 -2.74
CA ARG A 106 -6.87 4.13 -1.55
C ARG A 106 -6.92 2.65 -1.93
N ASP A 107 -7.84 2.27 -2.81
CA ASP A 107 -8.04 0.88 -3.20
C ASP A 107 -6.84 0.33 -3.99
N SER A 108 -6.13 1.19 -4.74
CA SER A 108 -4.87 0.85 -5.41
C SER A 108 -3.75 0.56 -4.42
N VAL A 109 -3.60 1.40 -3.39
CA VAL A 109 -2.63 1.15 -2.31
C VAL A 109 -2.91 -0.20 -1.66
N TYR A 110 -4.17 -0.56 -1.45
CA TYR A 110 -4.54 -1.86 -0.88
C TYR A 110 -4.22 -3.01 -1.83
N ALA A 111 -4.49 -2.85 -3.13
CA ALA A 111 -4.12 -3.85 -4.13
C ALA A 111 -2.60 -4.09 -4.19
N ILE A 112 -1.79 -3.04 -4.02
CA ILE A 112 -0.32 -3.14 -3.97
C ILE A 112 0.13 -3.80 -2.66
N CYS A 113 -0.41 -3.38 -1.53
CA CYS A 113 -0.07 -3.94 -0.24
C CYS A 113 -0.42 -5.43 -0.12
N ASP A 114 -1.59 -5.82 -0.63
CA ASP A 114 -2.09 -7.19 -0.64
C ASP A 114 -1.81 -7.91 -1.97
N TRP A 115 -0.79 -7.45 -2.69
CA TRP A 115 -0.24 -8.16 -3.84
C TRP A 115 0.33 -9.50 -3.39
N GLU A 116 0.09 -10.56 -4.16
CA GLU A 116 0.36 -11.94 -3.76
C GLU A 116 1.83 -12.18 -3.40
N GLU A 117 2.73 -11.55 -4.13
CA GLU A 117 4.17 -11.58 -3.96
C GLU A 117 4.63 -10.90 -2.66
N ASN A 118 3.77 -10.10 -2.02
CA ASN A 118 4.00 -9.51 -0.70
C ASN A 118 3.37 -10.33 0.44
N LEU A 119 2.79 -11.51 0.18
CA LEU A 119 2.01 -12.27 1.16
C LEU A 119 2.59 -13.67 1.46
N PHE A 120 2.46 -14.10 2.72
CA PHE A 120 2.81 -15.45 3.17
C PHE A 120 1.94 -15.99 4.31
N LYS A 121 2.03 -17.31 4.55
CA LYS A 121 1.34 -18.02 5.66
C LYS A 121 2.31 -18.88 6.45
N SER A 122 2.86 -18.36 7.53
CA SER A 122 3.76 -19.12 8.41
C SER A 122 3.70 -18.57 9.84
N SER A 123 4.15 -19.37 10.83
CA SER A 123 4.46 -18.82 12.15
C SER A 123 5.57 -17.77 12.04
N SER A 124 5.49 -16.71 12.83
CA SER A 124 6.42 -15.58 12.72
C SER A 124 6.60 -14.87 14.05
N SER A 125 7.64 -14.03 14.11
CA SER A 125 7.96 -13.19 15.27
C SER A 125 7.05 -11.96 15.44
N GLY A 126 6.20 -11.66 14.45
CA GLY A 126 5.22 -10.58 14.46
C GLY A 126 5.81 -9.20 14.13
N ASP A 127 5.01 -8.38 13.45
CA ASP A 127 5.37 -7.07 12.88
C ASP A 127 5.32 -5.90 13.89
N ALA A 128 4.99 -6.18 15.16
CA ALA A 128 4.78 -5.19 16.22
C ALA A 128 3.80 -4.06 15.83
N ARG A 129 2.66 -4.40 15.23
CA ARG A 129 1.65 -3.43 14.72
C ARG A 129 2.20 -2.61 13.54
N GLY A 130 2.95 -3.27 12.68
CA GLY A 130 3.58 -2.70 11.49
C GLY A 130 4.89 -1.95 11.74
N THR A 131 5.39 -1.83 12.98
CA THR A 131 6.63 -1.06 13.22
C THR A 131 7.91 -1.81 12.81
N ARG A 132 7.84 -3.11 12.50
CA ARG A 132 8.98 -3.91 12.04
C ARG A 132 8.55 -4.98 11.03
N LEU A 133 9.52 -5.55 10.33
CA LEU A 133 9.33 -6.66 9.40
C LEU A 133 8.77 -7.90 10.11
N ASP A 134 7.77 -8.55 9.52
CA ASP A 134 7.29 -9.83 10.00
C ASP A 134 8.23 -10.95 9.52
N VAL A 135 9.01 -11.52 10.43
CA VAL A 135 10.03 -12.52 10.09
C VAL A 135 9.46 -13.92 10.33
N PRO A 136 9.30 -14.76 9.29
CA PRO A 136 8.87 -16.15 9.46
C PRO A 136 9.90 -16.96 10.24
N ASN A 137 9.41 -17.93 11.01
CA ASN A 137 10.27 -18.88 11.71
C ASN A 137 10.77 -20.00 10.77
N ASP A 138 10.03 -20.28 9.69
CA ASP A 138 10.39 -21.28 8.70
C ASP A 138 11.53 -20.78 7.79
N PRO A 139 12.68 -21.51 7.70
CA PRO A 139 13.82 -21.08 6.90
C PRO A 139 13.55 -20.97 5.39
N GLY A 140 12.67 -21.82 4.84
CA GLY A 140 12.30 -21.78 3.42
C GLY A 140 11.41 -20.59 3.10
N VAL A 141 10.49 -20.24 4.00
CA VAL A 141 9.70 -19.01 3.91
C VAL A 141 10.61 -17.79 4.07
N LEU A 142 11.53 -17.82 5.04
CA LEU A 142 12.50 -16.74 5.26
C LEU A 142 13.33 -16.41 4.01
N ALA A 143 13.83 -17.43 3.31
CA ALA A 143 14.57 -17.23 2.06
C ALA A 143 13.72 -16.54 0.98
N ARG A 144 12.44 -16.91 0.86
CA ARG A 144 11.50 -16.26 -0.07
C ARG A 144 11.13 -14.85 0.36
N VAL A 145 10.97 -14.56 1.65
CA VAL A 145 10.79 -13.17 2.15
C VAL A 145 11.91 -12.28 1.65
N GLY A 146 13.17 -12.74 1.79
CA GLY A 146 14.34 -11.98 1.36
C GLY A 146 14.34 -11.73 -0.15
N GLN A 147 13.96 -12.72 -0.95
CA GLN A 147 13.84 -12.58 -2.41
C GLN A 147 12.68 -11.66 -2.82
N ALA A 148 11.51 -11.82 -2.21
CA ALA A 148 10.34 -10.99 -2.44
C ALA A 148 10.61 -9.54 -2.07
N GLN A 149 11.20 -9.28 -0.90
CA GLN A 149 11.61 -7.94 -0.47
C GLN A 149 12.56 -7.29 -1.49
N ALA A 150 13.53 -8.04 -2.02
CA ALA A 150 14.44 -7.53 -3.04
C ALA A 150 13.70 -7.20 -4.35
N SER A 151 12.74 -8.03 -4.77
CA SER A 151 11.93 -7.79 -5.97
C SER A 151 10.95 -6.62 -5.83
N LEU A 152 10.46 -6.35 -4.61
CA LEU A 152 9.60 -5.21 -4.29
C LEU A 152 10.35 -3.87 -4.38
N GLY A 153 11.69 -3.89 -4.32
CA GLY A 153 12.53 -2.75 -4.67
C GLY A 153 12.18 -1.47 -3.90
N ASP A 154 11.83 -0.42 -4.65
CA ASP A 154 11.45 0.90 -4.13
C ASP A 154 10.17 0.87 -3.28
N LEU A 155 9.24 -0.08 -3.52
CA LEU A 155 8.02 -0.24 -2.73
C LEU A 155 8.31 -0.63 -1.26
N ALA A 156 9.47 -1.21 -0.97
CA ALA A 156 9.81 -1.75 0.35
C ALA A 156 10.44 -0.74 1.33
N ASN A 157 10.26 0.56 1.08
CA ASN A 157 11.04 1.63 1.70
C ASN A 157 11.07 1.53 3.24
N ARG A 158 12.28 1.38 3.79
CA ARG A 158 12.54 1.08 5.21
C ARG A 158 11.95 2.13 6.17
N PRO A 159 11.80 1.84 7.49
CA PRO A 159 11.40 2.85 8.45
C PRO A 159 12.35 4.04 8.38
N LEU A 160 11.80 5.26 8.52
CA LEU A 160 12.64 6.39 8.90
C LEU A 160 13.22 6.08 10.29
N GLN A 161 14.54 6.13 10.40
CA GLN A 161 15.24 6.09 11.69
C GLN A 161 14.90 7.32 12.52
#